data_AF-A0A3M1MI28-F1
#
_entry.id   AF-A0A3M1MI28-F1
#
_cell.length_a   1.000
_cell.length_b   1.000
_cell.length_c   1.000
_cell.angle_alpha   90.00
_cell.angle_beta   90.00
_cell.angle_gamma   90.00
#
_symmetry.space_group_name_H-M   'P 1'
#
loop_
_entity.id
_entity.type
_entity.pdbx_description
1 polymer ?
#
loop_
_entity_poly.entity_id
_entity_poly.type
_entity_poly.pdbx_seq_one_letter_code
_entity_poly.pdbx_strand_id
1 'polypeptide(L)'
;MKDLNPVDNYLHGSWEALGNGAPVLVALAQLCSERWVRPAEIADDQLLAKLGGAAKAILRAARDRGTIEIRAVNSAFDAAARLLAVYVEVTDEQTIAFRDPQDPSVTVEFLEGFRQLCEHGLVLHHIYRDFSLAPRGLRLAQSIPAAEVSDWLAKATEFGIHD
;
A
#
# COMPACT_ATOMS: atom_id res chain seq x y z
N MET A 1 -1.96 -34.85 16.33
CA MET A 1 -2.81 -33.79 15.75
C MET A 1 -4.25 -34.25 15.93
N LYS A 2 -5.02 -33.61 16.80
CA LYS A 2 -6.46 -33.87 16.94
C LYS A 2 -7.14 -33.14 15.78
N ASP A 3 -7.87 -33.87 14.94
CA ASP A 3 -8.68 -33.30 13.87
C ASP A 3 -9.69 -32.32 14.47
N LEU A 4 -9.49 -31.04 14.19
CA LEU A 4 -10.41 -29.97 14.55
C LEU A 4 -11.71 -30.15 13.74
N ASN A 5 -12.85 -29.81 14.35
CA ASN A 5 -14.16 -29.90 13.71
C ASN A 5 -14.15 -29.03 12.44
N PRO A 6 -14.78 -29.42 11.32
CA PRO A 6 -14.89 -28.59 10.11
C PRO A 6 -15.26 -27.13 10.35
N VAL A 7 -16.10 -26.87 11.37
CA VAL A 7 -16.46 -25.51 11.80
C VAL A 7 -15.27 -24.75 12.40
N ASP A 8 -14.44 -25.42 13.19
CA ASP A 8 -13.22 -24.84 13.77
C ASP A 8 -12.19 -24.52 12.68
N ASN A 9 -12.08 -25.36 11.63
CA ASN A 9 -11.20 -25.09 10.49
C ASN A 9 -11.67 -23.86 9.67
N TYR A 10 -12.98 -23.72 9.47
CA TYR A 10 -13.56 -22.56 8.79
C TYR A 10 -13.37 -21.27 9.60
N LEU A 11 -13.62 -21.34 10.92
CA LEU A 11 -13.41 -20.23 11.83
C LEU A 11 -11.92 -19.86 11.93
N HIS A 12 -11.02 -20.83 12.03
CA HIS A 12 -9.57 -20.58 12.06
C HIS A 12 -9.10 -19.85 10.79
N GLY A 13 -9.52 -20.31 9.61
CA GLY A 13 -9.23 -19.63 8.35
C GLY A 13 -9.79 -18.19 8.31
N SER A 14 -10.97 -17.97 8.89
CA SER A 14 -11.57 -16.63 8.97
C SER A 14 -10.82 -15.71 9.94
N TRP A 15 -10.35 -16.20 11.08
CA TRP A 15 -9.59 -15.42 12.06
C TRP A 15 -8.17 -15.12 11.57
N GLU A 16 -7.52 -16.06 10.91
CA GLU A 16 -6.21 -15.86 10.30
C GLU A 16 -6.29 -14.83 9.17
N ALA A 17 -7.33 -14.90 8.33
CA ALA A 17 -7.58 -13.88 7.31
C ALA A 17 -7.80 -12.49 7.93
N LEU A 18 -8.58 -12.39 9.01
CA LEU A 18 -8.77 -11.13 9.76
C LEU A 18 -7.44 -10.62 10.35
N GLY A 19 -6.65 -11.50 10.97
CA GLY A 19 -5.35 -11.16 11.55
C GLY A 19 -4.33 -10.70 10.52
N ASN A 20 -4.44 -11.17 9.27
CA ASN A 20 -3.59 -10.77 8.15
C ASN A 20 -4.13 -9.55 7.37
N GLY A 21 -5.17 -8.88 7.88
CA GLY A 21 -5.69 -7.65 7.27
C GLY A 21 -6.54 -7.86 6.02
N ALA A 22 -7.07 -9.07 5.79
CA ALA A 22 -7.85 -9.39 4.60
C ALA A 22 -9.01 -8.42 4.31
N PRO A 23 -9.79 -7.92 5.29
CA PRO A 23 -10.87 -6.97 4.99
C PRO A 23 -10.40 -5.69 4.29
N VAL A 24 -9.26 -5.13 4.72
CA VAL A 24 -8.69 -3.93 4.11
C VAL A 24 -8.13 -4.24 2.72
N LEU A 25 -7.44 -5.37 2.57
CA LEU A 25 -6.93 -5.81 1.27
C LEU A 25 -8.05 -6.02 0.25
N VAL A 26 -9.15 -6.64 0.67
CA VAL A 26 -10.34 -6.83 -0.18
C VAL A 26 -10.95 -5.49 -0.59
N ALA A 27 -11.08 -4.54 0.35
CA ALA A 27 -11.61 -3.21 0.03
C ALA A 27 -10.71 -2.45 -0.97
N LEU A 28 -9.39 -2.50 -0.80
CA LEU A 28 -8.44 -1.89 -1.73
C LEU A 28 -8.49 -2.55 -3.11
N ALA A 29 -8.54 -3.88 -3.17
CA ALA A 29 -8.68 -4.64 -4.41
C ALA A 29 -9.99 -4.30 -5.15
N GLN A 30 -11.09 -4.12 -4.41
CA GLN A 30 -12.37 -3.68 -4.97
C GLN A 30 -12.26 -2.28 -5.57
N LEU A 31 -11.67 -1.31 -4.87
CA LEU A 31 -11.44 0.05 -5.40
C LEU A 31 -10.63 0.03 -6.70
N CYS A 32 -9.52 -0.74 -6.73
CA CYS A 32 -8.73 -0.91 -7.94
C CYS A 32 -9.57 -1.49 -9.09
N SER A 33 -10.35 -2.55 -8.81
CA SER A 33 -11.16 -3.24 -9.80
C SER A 33 -12.25 -2.34 -10.38
N GLU A 34 -12.95 -1.60 -9.52
CA GLU A 34 -13.99 -0.65 -9.95
C GLU A 34 -13.41 0.41 -10.88
N ARG A 35 -12.23 0.95 -10.55
CA ARG A 35 -11.59 2.00 -11.35
C ARG A 35 -10.93 1.50 -12.62
N TRP A 36 -10.50 0.25 -12.64
CA TRP A 36 -10.05 -0.39 -13.87
C TRP A 36 -11.18 -0.53 -14.89
N VAL A 37 -12.37 -0.92 -14.43
CA VAL A 37 -13.57 -1.06 -15.29
C VAL A 37 -14.19 0.30 -15.61
N ARG A 38 -14.13 1.26 -14.69
CA ARG A 38 -14.70 2.61 -14.83
C ARG A 38 -13.64 3.67 -14.53
N PRO A 39 -12.77 3.97 -15.50
CA PRO A 39 -11.71 4.97 -15.33
C PRO A 39 -12.30 6.34 -14.99
N ALA A 40 -11.64 7.08 -14.09
CA ALA A 40 -12.03 8.44 -13.78
C ALA A 40 -11.62 9.40 -14.92
N GLU A 41 -12.58 10.12 -15.46
CA GLU A 41 -12.36 11.20 -16.45
C GLU A 41 -11.93 12.50 -15.75
N ILE A 42 -10.70 12.48 -15.23
CA ILE A 42 -10.04 13.65 -14.64
C ILE A 42 -8.73 13.86 -15.39
N ALA A 43 -8.36 15.12 -15.69
CA ALA A 43 -7.07 15.41 -16.29
C ALA A 43 -5.92 15.12 -15.30
N ASP A 44 -4.75 14.77 -15.83
CA ASP A 44 -3.60 14.31 -15.02
C ASP A 44 -3.08 15.38 -14.04
N ASP A 45 -3.05 16.64 -14.45
CA ASP A 45 -2.70 17.80 -13.62
C ASP A 45 -3.70 18.02 -12.48
N GLN A 46 -5.00 17.95 -12.78
CA GLN A 46 -6.07 18.09 -11.79
C GLN A 46 -6.07 16.93 -10.79
N LEU A 47 -5.76 15.72 -11.25
CA LEU A 47 -5.63 14.56 -10.38
C LEU A 47 -4.44 14.71 -9.43
N LEU A 48 -3.27 15.05 -9.95
CA LEU A 48 -2.09 15.29 -9.12
C LEU A 48 -2.34 16.39 -8.09
N ALA A 49 -3.04 17.46 -8.43
CA ALA A 49 -3.40 18.53 -7.49
C ALA A 49 -4.33 18.05 -6.35
N LYS A 50 -5.12 16.99 -6.57
CA LYS A 50 -6.02 16.42 -5.57
C LYS A 50 -5.36 15.38 -4.67
N LEU A 51 -4.27 14.75 -5.11
CA LEU A 51 -3.58 13.74 -4.31
C LEU A 51 -2.90 14.35 -3.09
N GLY A 52 -3.03 13.70 -1.94
CA GLY A 52 -2.28 14.02 -0.74
C GLY A 52 -0.78 13.74 -0.90
N GLY A 53 0.03 14.32 -0.01
CA GLY A 53 1.49 14.15 -0.05
C GLY A 53 1.94 12.69 0.07
N ALA A 54 1.31 11.90 0.95
CA ALA A 54 1.58 10.47 1.09
C ALA A 54 1.31 9.69 -0.22
N ALA A 55 0.19 9.97 -0.91
CA ALA A 55 -0.14 9.34 -2.18
C ALA A 55 0.90 9.65 -3.27
N LYS A 56 1.30 10.94 -3.36
CA LYS A 56 2.35 11.37 -4.29
C LYS A 56 3.70 10.75 -3.97
N ALA A 57 4.05 10.60 -2.69
CA ALA A 57 5.28 9.96 -2.26
C ALA A 57 5.32 8.48 -2.64
N ILE A 58 4.20 7.75 -2.47
CA ILE A 58 4.09 6.35 -2.93
C ILE A 58 4.29 6.27 -4.45
N LEU A 59 3.60 7.10 -5.24
CA LEU A 59 3.79 7.15 -6.69
C LEU A 59 5.25 7.41 -7.05
N ARG A 60 5.86 8.43 -6.45
CA ARG A 60 7.24 8.83 -6.74
C ARG A 60 8.26 7.76 -6.34
N ALA A 61 8.03 7.05 -5.23
CA ALA A 61 8.87 5.95 -4.79
C ALA A 61 8.78 4.75 -5.74
N ALA A 62 7.56 4.44 -6.21
CA ALA A 62 7.30 3.33 -7.12
C ALA A 62 7.58 3.66 -8.59
N ARG A 63 8.12 4.84 -8.92
CA ARG A 63 8.21 5.34 -10.31
C ARG A 63 9.00 4.43 -11.26
N ASP A 64 10.00 3.72 -10.74
CA ASP A 64 10.97 2.97 -11.54
C ASP A 64 10.56 1.48 -11.68
N ARG A 65 10.09 0.86 -10.59
CA ARG A 65 9.69 -0.56 -10.54
C ARG A 65 8.18 -0.79 -10.62
N GLY A 66 7.40 0.14 -10.08
CA GLY A 66 5.96 0.05 -10.03
C GLY A 66 5.39 -0.92 -8.99
N THR A 67 6.21 -1.69 -8.27
CA THR A 67 5.75 -2.72 -7.32
C THR A 67 5.42 -2.13 -5.95
N ILE A 68 4.25 -2.48 -5.43
CA ILE A 68 3.77 -2.05 -4.11
C ILE A 68 3.16 -3.25 -3.38
N GLU A 69 3.47 -3.40 -2.09
CA GLU A 69 2.96 -4.47 -1.24
C GLU A 69 2.27 -3.86 0.01
N ILE A 70 1.11 -4.39 0.39
CA ILE A 70 0.38 -3.97 1.60
C ILE A 70 0.40 -5.09 2.64
N ARG A 71 1.16 -4.93 3.73
CA ARG A 71 1.28 -5.98 4.74
C ARG A 71 1.50 -5.47 6.15
N ALA A 72 1.17 -6.29 7.11
CA ALA A 72 1.50 -6.11 8.52
C ALA A 72 2.75 -6.93 8.88
N VAL A 73 3.45 -6.52 9.94
CA VAL A 73 4.51 -7.35 10.55
C VAL A 73 3.94 -8.02 11.80
N ASN A 74 3.44 -9.25 11.60
CA ASN A 74 2.71 -9.99 12.65
C ASN A 74 3.60 -10.43 13.82
N SER A 75 4.92 -10.44 13.65
CA SER A 75 5.89 -10.80 14.70
C SER A 75 6.21 -9.65 15.66
N ALA A 76 5.77 -8.42 15.37
CA ALA A 76 6.11 -7.26 16.19
C ALA A 76 5.35 -7.27 17.54
N PHE A 77 6.07 -7.02 18.63
CA PHE A 77 5.47 -6.94 19.97
C PHE A 77 4.58 -5.70 20.12
N ASP A 78 5.03 -4.56 19.58
CA ASP A 78 4.28 -3.31 19.59
C ASP A 78 3.06 -3.37 18.65
N ALA A 79 1.89 -2.98 19.15
CA ALA A 79 0.67 -2.87 18.37
C ALA A 79 0.81 -1.89 17.18
N ALA A 80 1.52 -0.77 17.38
CA ALA A 80 1.74 0.21 16.32
C ALA A 80 2.56 -0.37 15.14
N ALA A 81 3.55 -1.21 15.45
CA ALA A 81 4.39 -1.86 14.44
C ALA A 81 3.66 -2.98 13.66
N ARG A 82 2.53 -3.47 14.20
CA ARG A 82 1.67 -4.51 13.59
C ARG A 82 0.64 -3.96 12.62
N LEU A 83 0.51 -2.64 12.46
CA LEU A 83 -0.39 -2.06 11.48
C LEU A 83 -0.02 -2.48 10.05
N LEU A 84 -1.02 -2.59 9.17
CA LEU A 84 -0.78 -2.69 7.74
C LEU A 84 0.02 -1.45 7.30
N ALA A 85 1.05 -1.66 6.48
CA ALA A 85 1.87 -0.58 5.96
C ALA A 85 2.08 -0.75 4.46
N VAL A 86 2.44 0.35 3.81
CA VAL A 86 2.75 0.39 2.38
C VAL A 86 4.24 0.15 2.18
N TYR A 87 4.58 -0.90 1.44
CA TYR A 87 5.95 -1.23 1.05
C TYR A 87 6.10 -0.96 -0.44
N VAL A 88 7.21 -0.33 -0.82
CA VAL A 88 7.48 0.05 -2.20
C VAL A 88 8.87 -0.44 -2.61
N GLU A 89 8.92 -1.19 -3.70
CA GLU A 89 10.17 -1.56 -4.35
C GLU A 89 10.71 -0.34 -5.10
N VAL A 90 11.80 0.25 -4.63
CA VAL A 90 12.42 1.44 -5.24
C VAL A 90 13.39 1.01 -6.33
N THR A 91 14.14 -0.06 -6.08
CA THR A 91 15.05 -0.73 -7.01
C THR A 91 14.92 -2.25 -6.84
N ASP A 92 15.54 -3.03 -7.72
CA ASP A 92 15.57 -4.50 -7.66
C ASP A 92 16.13 -5.06 -6.33
N GLU A 93 16.86 -4.24 -5.57
CA GLU A 93 17.52 -4.61 -4.31
C GLU A 93 16.99 -3.85 -3.09
N GLN A 94 16.16 -2.82 -3.29
CA GLN A 94 15.75 -1.90 -2.23
C GLN A 94 14.23 -1.80 -2.13
N THR A 95 13.71 -2.17 -0.96
CA THR A 95 12.32 -1.96 -0.57
C THR A 95 12.27 -1.01 0.62
N ILE A 96 11.43 0.02 0.52
CA ILE A 96 11.15 0.94 1.61
C ILE A 96 9.75 0.66 2.18
N ALA A 97 9.57 0.93 3.46
CA ALA A 97 8.30 0.83 4.15
C ALA A 97 7.89 2.20 4.69
N PHE A 98 6.66 2.61 4.43
CA PHE A 98 6.07 3.78 5.06
C PHE A 98 5.38 3.38 6.36
N ARG A 99 6.19 3.26 7.41
CA ARG A 99 5.77 2.81 8.74
C ARG A 99 6.62 3.48 9.80
N ASP A 100 5.97 4.01 10.82
CA ASP A 100 6.63 4.52 12.03
C ASP A 100 5.91 3.98 13.28
N PRO A 101 6.55 3.11 14.09
CA PRO A 101 5.98 2.64 15.35
C PRO A 101 5.86 3.72 16.42
N GLN A 102 6.71 4.76 16.39
CA GLN A 102 6.69 5.86 17.35
C GLN A 102 5.66 6.92 16.98
N ASP A 103 5.37 7.07 15.68
CA ASP A 103 4.27 7.89 15.18
C ASP A 103 3.33 7.07 14.25
N PRO A 104 2.37 6.31 14.81
CA PRO A 104 1.47 5.47 14.03
C PRO A 104 0.63 6.24 13.02
N SER A 105 0.48 7.56 13.19
CA SER A 105 -0.24 8.41 12.25
C SER A 105 0.39 8.38 10.86
N VAL A 106 1.72 8.28 10.77
CA VAL A 106 2.45 8.11 9.51
C VAL A 106 1.95 6.89 8.75
N THR A 107 1.89 5.74 9.42
CA THR A 107 1.45 4.48 8.80
C THR A 107 0.01 4.60 8.26
N VAL A 108 -0.88 5.24 9.04
CA VAL A 108 -2.28 5.45 8.65
C VAL A 108 -2.41 6.45 7.50
N GLU A 109 -1.65 7.55 7.50
CA GLU A 109 -1.61 8.54 6.42
C GLU A 109 -1.19 7.90 5.09
N PHE A 110 -0.21 7.00 5.12
CA PHE A 110 0.23 6.29 3.92
C PHE A 110 -0.75 5.23 3.44
N LEU A 111 -1.48 4.54 4.33
CA LEU A 111 -2.58 3.68 3.91
C LEU A 111 -3.71 4.48 3.24
N GLU A 112 -4.08 5.64 3.79
CA GLU A 112 -5.04 6.55 3.16
C GLU A 112 -4.52 7.06 1.81
N GLY A 113 -3.23 7.42 1.73
CA GLY A 113 -2.58 7.78 0.48
C GLY A 113 -2.67 6.67 -0.56
N PHE A 114 -2.43 5.42 -0.17
CA PHE A 114 -2.58 4.26 -1.05
C PHE A 114 -4.03 4.05 -1.50
N ARG A 115 -5.00 4.18 -0.59
CA ARG A 115 -6.44 4.15 -0.91
C ARG A 115 -6.81 5.19 -1.99
N GLN A 116 -6.28 6.41 -1.92
CA GLN A 116 -6.47 7.42 -2.97
C GLN A 116 -5.94 6.96 -4.33
N LEU A 117 -4.79 6.29 -4.36
CA LEU A 117 -4.26 5.74 -5.61
C LEU A 117 -5.18 4.65 -6.18
N CYS A 118 -5.73 3.77 -5.33
CA CYS A 118 -6.74 2.78 -5.72
C CYS A 118 -8.01 3.45 -6.28
N GLU A 119 -8.55 4.43 -5.55
CA GLU A 119 -9.76 5.18 -5.92
C GLU A 119 -9.60 5.97 -7.23
N HIS A 120 -8.38 6.31 -7.63
CA HIS A 120 -8.11 7.01 -8.88
C HIS A 120 -7.60 6.11 -10.02
N GLY A 121 -7.56 4.80 -9.81
CA GLY A 121 -7.12 3.83 -10.83
C GLY A 121 -5.64 3.98 -11.19
N LEU A 122 -4.82 4.42 -10.23
CA LEU A 122 -3.38 4.58 -10.40
C LEU A 122 -2.60 3.32 -10.01
N VAL A 123 -3.28 2.36 -9.38
CA VAL A 123 -2.76 1.05 -8.98
C VAL A 123 -3.69 -0.06 -9.48
N LEU A 124 -3.09 -1.22 -9.68
CA LEU A 124 -3.71 -2.49 -9.98
C LEU A 124 -3.45 -3.45 -8.83
N HIS A 125 -4.49 -4.21 -8.45
CA HIS A 125 -4.32 -5.37 -7.58
C HIS A 125 -4.04 -6.59 -8.44
N HIS A 126 -3.07 -7.43 -8.04
CA HIS A 126 -2.71 -8.66 -8.76
C HIS A 126 -3.16 -9.89 -8.00
N ILE A 127 -2.58 -10.09 -6.81
CA ILE A 127 -2.78 -11.28 -6.00
C ILE A 127 -2.43 -10.96 -4.55
N TYR A 128 -3.18 -11.54 -3.61
CA TYR A 128 -2.98 -11.33 -2.16
C TYR A 128 -2.78 -9.85 -1.79
N ARG A 129 -1.54 -9.50 -1.43
CA ARG A 129 -1.10 -8.19 -0.94
C ARG A 129 -0.29 -7.41 -1.97
N ASP A 130 -0.17 -7.95 -3.18
CA ASP A 130 0.69 -7.43 -4.24
C ASP A 130 -0.12 -6.56 -5.20
N PHE A 131 0.42 -5.36 -5.40
CA PHE A 131 -0.13 -4.32 -6.26
C PHE A 131 0.97 -3.80 -7.19
N SER A 132 0.56 -3.20 -8.30
CA SER A 132 1.48 -2.42 -9.12
C SER A 132 0.88 -1.10 -9.54
N LEU A 133 1.72 -0.14 -9.93
CA LEU A 133 1.24 1.02 -10.66
C LEU A 133 0.53 0.58 -11.95
N ALA A 134 -0.62 1.20 -12.22
CA ALA A 134 -1.28 1.12 -13.50
C ALA A 134 -0.49 1.95 -14.55
N PRO A 135 -0.74 1.79 -15.87
CA PRO A 135 -0.05 2.57 -16.89
C PRO A 135 -0.16 4.09 -16.69
N ARG A 136 -1.30 4.57 -16.16
CA ARG A 136 -1.49 5.98 -15.79
C ARG A 136 -0.65 6.35 -14.57
N GLY A 137 -0.63 5.51 -13.54
CA GLY A 137 0.19 5.70 -12.34
C GLY A 137 1.68 5.79 -12.66
N LEU A 138 2.20 4.93 -13.54
CA LEU A 138 3.61 4.98 -13.99
C LEU A 138 3.96 6.33 -14.63
N ARG A 139 3.09 6.84 -15.52
CA ARG A 139 3.34 8.15 -16.16
C ARG A 139 3.32 9.29 -15.15
N LEU A 140 2.34 9.31 -14.24
CA LEU A 140 2.24 10.34 -13.21
C LEU A 140 3.40 10.28 -12.21
N ALA A 141 3.85 9.08 -11.84
CA ALA A 141 4.98 8.89 -10.95
C ALA A 141 6.27 9.53 -11.48
N GLN A 142 6.46 9.49 -12.81
CA GLN A 142 7.60 10.11 -13.48
C GLN A 142 7.54 11.64 -13.50
N SER A 143 6.34 12.24 -13.47
CA SER A 143 6.18 13.70 -13.52
C SER A 143 6.29 14.39 -12.17
N ILE A 144 6.21 13.66 -11.04
CA ILE A 144 6.31 14.23 -9.69
C ILE A 144 7.77 14.60 -9.40
N PRO A 145 8.11 15.86 -9.10
CA PRO A 145 9.45 16.26 -8.68
C PRO A 145 9.79 15.71 -7.29
N ALA A 146 11.03 15.24 -7.09
CA ALA A 146 11.45 14.70 -5.79
C ALA A 146 11.33 15.74 -4.65
N ALA A 147 11.60 17.01 -4.94
CA ALA A 147 11.50 18.09 -3.94
C ALA A 147 10.05 18.36 -3.46
N GLU A 148 9.03 18.02 -4.26
CA GLU A 148 7.62 18.21 -3.85
C GLU A 148 7.22 17.26 -2.73
N VAL A 149 7.86 16.09 -2.67
CA VAL A 149 7.50 15.00 -1.76
C VAL A 149 8.66 14.61 -0.84
N SER A 150 9.71 15.43 -0.73
CA SER A 150 10.91 15.10 0.05
C SER A 150 10.58 14.78 1.50
N ASP A 151 9.73 15.59 2.13
CA ASP A 151 9.36 15.45 3.54
C ASP A 151 8.53 14.18 3.78
N TRP A 152 7.75 13.78 2.77
CA TRP A 152 6.97 12.54 2.80
C TRP A 152 7.84 11.31 2.55
N LEU A 153 8.78 11.39 1.60
CA LEU A 153 9.74 10.31 1.35
C LEU A 153 10.66 10.08 2.55
N ALA A 154 11.01 11.14 3.28
CA ALA A 154 11.82 11.05 4.51
C ALA A 154 11.13 10.26 5.64
N LYS A 155 9.80 10.04 5.57
CA LYS A 155 9.06 9.18 6.52
C LYS A 155 9.22 7.69 6.21
N ALA A 156 9.88 7.32 5.11
CA ALA A 156 10.11 5.93 4.76
C ALA A 156 11.30 5.34 5.55
N THR A 157 11.17 4.09 5.96
CA THR A 157 12.25 3.31 6.57
C THR A 157 12.70 2.22 5.60
N GLU A 158 14.00 1.93 5.52
CA GLU A 158 14.50 0.80 4.73
C GLU A 158 14.07 -0.54 5.36
N PHE A 159 13.59 -1.45 4.52
CA PHE A 159 13.26 -2.80 4.92
C PHE A 159 14.50 -3.71 4.75
N GLY A 160 14.94 -4.38 5.81
CA GLY A 160 16.09 -5.31 5.78
C GLY A 160 17.27 -4.99 6.70
N ILE A 161 17.24 -3.90 7.47
CA ILE A 161 18.32 -3.55 8.44
C ILE A 161 17.94 -3.96 9.89
N HIS A 162 16.67 -4.18 10.17
CA HIS A 162 16.16 -4.50 11.52
C HIS A 162 15.10 -5.61 11.55
N ASP A 163 15.33 -6.69 10.79
CA ASP A 163 14.70 -7.98 11.07
C ASP A 163 15.68 -8.89 11.81
#